data_AF-A0A8S2HSR0-F1
#
_entry.id   AF-A0A8S2HSR0-F1
#
_cell.length_a   1.000
_cell.length_b   1.000
_cell.length_c   1.000
_cell.angle_alpha   90.00
_cell.angle_beta   90.00
_cell.angle_gamma   90.00
#
_symmetry.space_group_name_H-M   'P 1'
#
loop_
_entity.id
_entity.type
_entity.pdbx_description
1 polymer ?
#
loop_
_entity_poly.entity_id
_entity_poly.type
_entity_poly.pdbx_seq_one_letter_code
_entity_poly.pdbx_strand_id
1 'polypeptide(L)'
;MGGLFHNEYPMINISQLATTIDKPIDKEFLALPFHWINYLQLTSIAELNKNDVRGVGPLIFQTLSSFCDLSLKTIENELSIFNSTKYVTKNVYLQDLFQSQSEQTVAFFIQRTINTFLLTLSVVRGASTSNQLYSGLLTNWIFTTTDLVFPQFFYNDPANPSMYCSCKTDPTTCSALAGVYDYIGRPLIIIPNFRVGCYVIETTFSSTIECFYNQTCFNSFNKLIYSESNARFNATPMIWSQNTSRYLPTTNVQTIIEQLMIERWNDEISFESYFNE
;
A
#
# COMPACT_ATOMS: atom_id res chain seq x y z
N MET A 1 -26.38 -42.07 -45.98
CA MET A 1 -26.30 -40.60 -46.03
C MET A 1 -26.47 -40.11 -44.60
N GLY A 2 -25.38 -39.65 -43.99
CA GLY A 2 -25.35 -39.19 -42.61
C GLY A 2 -25.99 -37.82 -42.47
N GLY A 3 -26.98 -37.71 -41.59
CA GLY A 3 -27.48 -36.43 -41.09
C GLY A 3 -26.56 -35.96 -39.97
N LEU A 4 -25.89 -34.84 -40.20
CA LEU A 4 -25.11 -34.10 -39.22
C LEU A 4 -26.04 -33.65 -38.08
N PHE A 5 -25.91 -34.29 -36.92
CA PHE A 5 -26.33 -33.69 -35.67
C PHE A 5 -25.35 -32.54 -35.38
N HIS A 6 -25.83 -31.30 -35.50
CA HIS A 6 -25.19 -30.16 -34.87
C HIS A 6 -25.27 -30.39 -33.36
N ASN A 7 -24.21 -30.95 -32.78
CA ASN A 7 -24.00 -30.90 -31.34
C ASN A 7 -23.74 -29.45 -30.97
N GLU A 8 -24.77 -28.76 -30.50
CA GLU A 8 -24.61 -27.54 -29.72
C GLU A 8 -23.92 -27.92 -28.41
N TYR A 9 -22.64 -27.58 -28.31
CA TYR A 9 -21.85 -27.78 -27.10
C TYR A 9 -22.30 -26.75 -26.05
N PRO A 10 -22.55 -27.13 -24.79
CA PRO A 10 -22.77 -26.15 -23.73
C PRO A 10 -21.49 -25.34 -23.54
N MET A 11 -21.54 -24.06 -23.95
CA MET A 11 -20.49 -23.08 -23.74
C MET A 11 -20.79 -22.37 -22.42
N ILE A 12 -20.01 -22.63 -21.37
CA ILE A 12 -20.26 -22.07 -20.03
C ILE A 12 -19.12 -21.10 -19.65
N ASN A 13 -19.51 -20.00 -19.01
CA ASN A 13 -18.70 -18.83 -18.71
C ASN A 13 -17.94 -19.00 -17.39
N ILE A 14 -16.63 -18.76 -17.38
CA ILE A 14 -15.78 -18.81 -16.17
C ILE A 14 -16.22 -17.79 -15.10
N SER A 15 -17.05 -16.80 -15.46
CA SER A 15 -17.68 -15.87 -14.51
C SER A 15 -18.55 -16.55 -13.44
N GLN A 16 -18.85 -17.84 -13.57
CA GLN A 16 -19.62 -18.63 -12.60
C GLN A 16 -18.76 -19.31 -11.53
N LEU A 17 -17.43 -19.26 -11.65
CA LEU A 17 -16.50 -19.89 -10.69
C LEU A 17 -16.19 -19.03 -9.46
N ALA A 18 -16.66 -17.78 -9.39
CA ALA A 18 -16.42 -16.88 -8.27
C ALA A 18 -17.68 -16.07 -7.94
N THR A 19 -18.49 -16.55 -7.00
CA THR A 19 -19.75 -15.88 -6.62
C THR A 19 -19.56 -14.64 -5.77
N THR A 20 -18.37 -14.30 -5.27
CA THR A 20 -18.15 -13.00 -4.62
C THR A 20 -16.66 -12.69 -4.42
N ILE A 21 -15.97 -12.05 -5.38
CA ILE A 21 -14.76 -11.30 -5.00
C ILE A 21 -15.25 -10.01 -4.33
N ASP A 22 -15.64 -10.12 -3.06
CA ASP A 22 -16.00 -8.96 -2.24
C ASP A 22 -14.72 -8.26 -1.76
N LYS A 23 -14.79 -6.93 -1.57
CA LYS A 23 -13.63 -6.04 -1.38
C LYS A 23 -13.36 -5.84 0.12
N PRO A 24 -12.41 -6.53 0.78
CA PRO A 24 -11.98 -6.14 2.11
C PRO A 24 -10.76 -5.23 1.94
N ILE A 25 -10.92 -4.16 1.16
CA ILE A 25 -10.00 -3.03 1.34
C ILE A 25 -10.58 -2.28 2.53
N ASP A 26 -9.79 -2.23 3.60
CA ASP A 26 -10.19 -1.60 4.84
C ASP A 26 -10.62 -0.14 4.59
N LYS A 27 -11.94 0.10 4.68
CA LYS A 27 -12.53 1.44 4.52
C LYS A 27 -12.17 2.34 5.70
N GLU A 28 -11.83 1.81 6.87
CA GLU A 28 -11.35 2.61 8.01
C GLU A 28 -9.97 3.19 7.72
N PHE A 29 -9.15 2.47 6.95
CA PHE A 29 -7.83 2.89 6.49
C PHE A 29 -7.85 4.16 5.62
N LEU A 30 -8.94 4.37 4.86
CA LEU A 30 -9.15 5.53 3.99
C LEU A 30 -9.77 6.74 4.72
N ALA A 31 -10.39 6.53 5.89
CA ALA A 31 -11.12 7.58 6.62
C ALA A 31 -10.23 8.36 7.60
N LEU A 32 -9.14 7.75 8.06
CA LEU A 32 -8.17 8.37 8.97
C LEU A 32 -7.53 9.69 8.47
N PRO A 33 -7.17 9.88 7.18
CA PRO A 33 -6.32 11.00 6.74
C PRO A 33 -6.84 12.38 7.17
N PHE A 34 -8.14 12.62 7.16
CA PHE A 34 -8.65 13.99 7.28
C PHE A 34 -8.54 14.61 8.67
N HIS A 35 -8.57 13.83 9.74
CA HIS A 35 -8.57 14.40 11.09
C HIS A 35 -7.16 14.66 11.63
N TRP A 36 -6.25 13.69 11.54
CA TRP A 36 -4.92 13.82 12.14
C TRP A 36 -4.02 14.82 11.39
N ILE A 37 -4.14 14.92 10.05
CA ILE A 37 -3.40 15.89 9.21
C ILE A 37 -3.67 17.33 9.68
N ASN A 38 -4.93 17.66 9.99
CA ASN A 38 -5.32 18.99 10.44
C ASN A 38 -4.70 19.36 11.79
N TYR A 39 -4.50 18.39 12.69
CA TYR A 39 -3.87 18.66 13.99
C TYR A 39 -2.36 18.92 13.85
N LEU A 40 -1.71 18.36 12.83
CA LEU A 40 -0.28 18.56 12.57
C LEU A 40 0.02 19.86 11.83
N GLN A 41 -0.98 20.47 11.19
CA GLN A 41 -0.89 21.80 10.60
C GLN A 41 -0.96 22.94 11.63
N LEU A 42 -1.38 22.65 12.88
CA LEU A 42 -1.50 23.65 13.96
C LEU A 42 -0.15 24.06 14.58
N THR A 43 0.92 23.36 14.24
CA THR A 43 2.25 23.55 14.80
C THR A 43 3.12 24.31 13.80
N SER A 44 3.78 25.39 14.21
CA SER A 44 4.62 26.22 13.33
C SER A 44 5.58 25.37 12.48
N ILE A 45 5.39 25.42 11.16
CA ILE A 45 6.03 24.56 10.14
C ILE A 45 7.39 25.14 9.67
N ALA A 46 7.86 26.23 10.29
CA ALA A 46 9.14 26.83 9.93
C ALA A 46 10.29 25.87 10.29
N GLU A 47 10.92 25.32 9.25
CA GLU A 47 12.07 24.40 9.28
C GLU A 47 11.79 23.04 9.95
N LEU A 48 10.79 22.31 9.43
CA LEU A 48 10.61 20.91 9.83
C LEU A 48 11.86 20.10 9.45
N ASN A 49 12.39 19.38 10.44
CA ASN A 49 13.37 18.33 10.22
C ASN A 49 12.90 17.41 9.09
N LYS A 50 13.78 17.02 8.17
CA LYS A 50 13.42 16.13 7.04
C LYS A 50 12.76 14.81 7.48
N ASN A 51 13.03 14.37 8.70
CA ASN A 51 12.46 13.15 9.28
C ASN A 51 11.17 13.43 10.08
N ASP A 52 10.63 14.65 10.03
CA ASP A 52 9.43 15.04 10.73
C ASP A 52 8.17 14.46 10.06
N VAL A 53 7.46 13.62 10.79
CA VAL A 53 6.25 12.93 10.32
C VAL A 53 5.11 13.89 9.96
N ARG A 54 5.12 15.12 10.48
CA ARG A 54 4.09 16.12 10.17
C ARG A 54 4.12 16.54 8.70
N GLY A 55 5.29 16.53 8.09
CA GLY A 55 5.45 16.80 6.65
C GLY A 55 5.16 15.56 5.79
N VAL A 56 5.73 14.41 6.15
CA VAL A 56 5.72 13.22 5.26
C VAL A 56 4.55 12.28 5.50
N GLY A 57 4.07 12.19 6.74
CA GLY A 57 3.05 11.21 7.11
C GLY A 57 1.73 11.35 6.33
N PRO A 58 1.19 12.58 6.11
CA PRO A 58 -0.02 12.77 5.31
C PRO A 58 0.06 12.09 3.94
N LEU A 59 1.26 12.10 3.34
CA LEU A 59 1.49 11.54 2.00
C LEU A 59 1.59 10.01 2.00
N ILE A 60 1.91 9.37 3.13
CA ILE A 60 1.86 7.91 3.24
C ILE A 60 0.43 7.42 2.99
N PHE A 61 -0.57 8.07 3.59
CA PHE A 61 -1.96 7.68 3.38
C PHE A 61 -2.46 7.96 1.97
N GLN A 62 -2.02 9.07 1.35
CA GLN A 62 -2.30 9.32 -0.06
C GLN A 62 -1.69 8.22 -0.95
N THR A 63 -0.47 7.79 -0.63
CA THR A 63 0.23 6.72 -1.34
C THR A 63 -0.48 5.38 -1.16
N LEU A 64 -0.90 5.06 0.06
CA LEU A 64 -1.69 3.87 0.38
C LEU A 64 -3.03 3.86 -0.37
N SER A 65 -3.76 4.98 -0.38
CA SER A 65 -5.00 5.12 -1.15
C SER A 65 -4.76 4.89 -2.64
N SER A 66 -3.68 5.45 -3.19
CA SER A 66 -3.32 5.29 -4.61
C SER A 66 -2.97 3.84 -4.95
N PHE A 67 -2.26 3.14 -4.07
CA PHE A 67 -1.95 1.72 -4.26
C PHE A 67 -3.18 0.83 -4.11
N CYS A 68 -4.07 1.14 -3.17
CA CYS A 68 -5.38 0.52 -3.05
C CYS A 68 -6.17 0.62 -4.37
N ASP A 69 -6.28 1.83 -4.93
CA ASP A 69 -6.97 2.05 -6.21
C ASP A 69 -6.31 1.29 -7.36
N LEU A 70 -4.98 1.22 -7.38
CA LEU A 70 -4.23 0.45 -8.35
C LEU A 70 -4.51 -1.06 -8.19
N SER A 71 -4.46 -1.58 -6.97
CA SER A 71 -4.78 -2.98 -6.68
C SER A 71 -6.20 -3.33 -7.13
N LEU A 72 -7.19 -2.48 -6.83
CA LEU A 72 -8.58 -2.65 -7.30
C LEU A 72 -8.64 -2.73 -8.82
N LYS A 73 -8.04 -1.78 -9.53
CA LYS A 73 -8.04 -1.75 -10.99
C LYS A 73 -7.35 -2.98 -11.58
N THR A 74 -6.24 -3.44 -10.98
CA THR A 74 -5.57 -4.66 -11.43
C THR A 74 -6.47 -5.88 -11.26
N ILE A 75 -7.13 -6.03 -10.10
CA ILE A 75 -8.06 -7.12 -9.83
C ILE A 75 -9.24 -7.08 -10.81
N GLU A 76 -9.86 -5.91 -11.01
CA GLU A 76 -11.00 -5.74 -11.91
C GLU A 76 -10.62 -6.07 -13.37
N ASN A 77 -9.43 -5.65 -13.82
CA ASN A 77 -8.92 -5.99 -15.15
C ASN A 77 -8.65 -7.49 -15.33
N GLU A 78 -7.97 -8.11 -14.38
CA GLU A 78 -7.65 -9.54 -14.46
C GLU A 78 -8.92 -10.39 -14.33
N LEU A 79 -9.90 -9.95 -13.52
CA LEU A 79 -11.20 -10.61 -13.41
C LEU A 79 -11.98 -10.52 -14.73
N SER A 80 -11.94 -9.38 -15.41
CA SER A 80 -12.52 -9.23 -16.74
C SER A 80 -11.89 -10.21 -17.75
N ILE A 81 -10.56 -10.35 -17.72
CA ILE A 81 -9.85 -11.33 -18.55
C ILE A 81 -10.26 -12.75 -18.18
N PHE A 82 -10.28 -13.09 -16.89
CA PHE A 82 -10.67 -14.40 -16.37
C PHE A 82 -12.08 -14.79 -16.83
N ASN A 83 -13.04 -13.88 -16.68
CA ASN A 83 -14.42 -14.09 -17.12
C ASN A 83 -14.56 -14.18 -18.65
N SER A 84 -13.66 -13.53 -19.40
CA SER A 84 -13.66 -13.63 -20.87
C SER A 84 -13.05 -14.94 -21.38
N THR A 85 -12.21 -15.60 -20.58
CA THR A 85 -11.69 -16.92 -20.92
C THR A 85 -12.80 -17.96 -20.77
N LYS A 86 -12.99 -18.81 -21.78
CA LYS A 86 -13.99 -19.88 -21.73
C LYS A 86 -13.34 -21.17 -21.28
N TYR A 87 -13.86 -21.78 -20.22
CA TYR A 87 -13.49 -23.12 -19.84
C TYR A 87 -14.32 -24.09 -20.69
N VAL A 88 -13.74 -24.56 -21.80
CA VAL A 88 -14.41 -25.48 -22.72
C VAL A 88 -13.99 -26.91 -22.38
N THR A 89 -14.88 -27.68 -21.76
CA THR A 89 -14.70 -29.12 -21.58
C THR A 89 -15.69 -29.90 -22.44
N LYS A 90 -15.21 -31.03 -22.99
CA LYS A 90 -15.97 -31.90 -23.89
C LYS A 90 -16.79 -32.97 -23.16
N ASN A 91 -16.53 -33.20 -21.86
CA ASN A 91 -17.13 -34.26 -21.06
C ASN A 91 -17.43 -33.75 -19.65
N VAL A 92 -18.51 -34.25 -19.03
CA VAL A 92 -18.75 -34.09 -17.58
C VAL A 92 -17.60 -34.80 -16.86
N TYR A 93 -16.75 -34.02 -16.19
CA TYR A 93 -15.68 -34.60 -15.37
C TYR A 93 -16.25 -35.17 -14.07
N LEU A 94 -15.56 -36.18 -13.53
CA LEU A 94 -15.74 -36.56 -12.13
C LEU A 94 -15.53 -35.34 -11.25
N GLN A 95 -16.34 -35.19 -10.20
CA GLN A 95 -16.33 -34.04 -9.29
C GLN A 95 -14.92 -33.69 -8.79
N ASP A 96 -14.10 -34.68 -8.45
CA ASP A 96 -12.73 -34.49 -7.99
C ASP A 96 -11.83 -33.82 -9.05
N LEU A 97 -12.01 -34.20 -10.32
CA LEU A 97 -11.22 -33.64 -11.42
C LEU A 97 -11.67 -32.21 -11.75
N PHE A 98 -12.98 -31.93 -11.68
CA PHE A 98 -13.49 -30.57 -11.77
C PHE A 98 -12.95 -29.69 -10.64
N GLN A 99 -13.00 -30.17 -9.39
CA GLN A 99 -12.53 -29.44 -8.22
C GLN A 99 -11.06 -29.09 -8.36
N SER A 100 -10.21 -30.09 -8.68
CA SER A 100 -8.76 -29.87 -8.83
C SER A 100 -8.43 -28.89 -9.96
N GLN A 101 -9.12 -28.97 -11.09
CA GLN A 101 -8.89 -28.06 -12.21
C GLN A 101 -9.38 -26.64 -11.91
N SER A 102 -10.49 -26.51 -11.17
CA SER A 102 -11.02 -25.22 -10.74
C SER A 102 -10.08 -24.54 -9.75
N GLU A 103 -9.59 -25.28 -8.75
CA GLU A 103 -8.60 -24.79 -7.77
C GLU A 103 -7.31 -24.33 -8.46
N GLN A 104 -6.79 -25.11 -9.41
CA GLN A 104 -5.61 -24.72 -10.19
C GLN A 104 -5.85 -23.46 -11.01
N THR A 105 -7.04 -23.33 -11.60
CA THR A 105 -7.42 -22.19 -12.43
C THR A 105 -7.53 -20.92 -11.58
N VAL A 106 -8.14 -21.00 -10.40
CA VAL A 106 -8.22 -19.90 -9.44
C VAL A 106 -6.85 -19.52 -8.90
N ALA A 107 -6.02 -20.50 -8.53
CA ALA A 107 -4.65 -20.25 -8.07
C ALA A 107 -3.81 -19.53 -9.14
N PHE A 108 -3.94 -19.94 -10.41
CA PHE A 108 -3.28 -19.27 -11.53
C PHE A 108 -3.77 -17.82 -11.70
N PHE A 109 -5.08 -17.59 -11.59
CA PHE A 109 -5.65 -16.25 -11.63
C PHE A 109 -5.08 -15.34 -10.52
N ILE A 110 -5.08 -15.81 -9.27
CA ILE A 110 -4.55 -15.05 -8.13
C ILE A 110 -3.06 -14.71 -8.36
N GLN A 111 -2.25 -15.70 -8.73
CA GLN A 111 -0.82 -15.50 -8.94
C GLN A 111 -0.55 -14.52 -10.08
N ARG A 112 -1.29 -14.65 -11.19
CA ARG A 112 -1.18 -13.74 -12.33
C ARG A 112 -1.54 -12.31 -11.92
N THR A 113 -2.63 -12.14 -11.18
CA THR A 113 -3.09 -10.82 -10.71
C THR A 113 -2.04 -10.13 -9.85
N ILE A 114 -1.46 -10.86 -8.90
CA ILE A 114 -0.36 -10.36 -8.06
C ILE A 114 0.84 -9.97 -8.94
N ASN A 115 1.25 -10.83 -9.88
CA ASN A 115 2.40 -10.56 -10.75
C ASN A 115 2.18 -9.33 -11.65
N THR A 116 0.99 -9.14 -12.22
CA THR A 116 0.64 -7.97 -13.03
C THR A 116 0.76 -6.68 -12.20
N PHE A 117 0.26 -6.71 -10.96
CA PHE A 117 0.39 -5.58 -10.05
C PHE A 117 1.85 -5.30 -9.68
N LEU A 118 2.62 -6.32 -9.31
CA LEU A 118 4.04 -6.19 -8.95
C LEU A 118 4.89 -5.63 -10.11
N LEU A 119 4.57 -6.01 -11.34
CA LEU A 119 5.23 -5.44 -12.52
C LEU A 119 4.95 -3.94 -12.63
N THR A 120 3.69 -3.53 -12.46
CA THR A 120 3.30 -2.12 -12.51
C THR A 120 3.94 -1.33 -11.36
N LEU A 121 3.96 -1.92 -10.16
CA LEU A 121 4.62 -1.37 -8.98
C LEU A 121 6.11 -1.12 -9.22
N SER A 122 6.80 -2.10 -9.82
CA SER A 122 8.21 -2.00 -10.19
C SER A 122 8.47 -0.85 -11.16
N VAL A 123 7.62 -0.68 -12.18
CA VAL A 123 7.72 0.43 -13.13
C VAL A 123 7.52 1.78 -12.44
N VAL A 124 6.51 1.92 -11.58
CA VAL A 124 6.25 3.18 -10.84
C VAL A 124 7.41 3.52 -9.90
N ARG A 125 7.91 2.52 -9.16
CA ARG A 125 9.04 2.68 -8.24
C ARG A 125 10.33 3.04 -8.98
N GLY A 126 10.63 2.33 -10.07
CA GLY A 126 11.79 2.60 -10.93
C GLY A 126 11.72 3.98 -11.58
N ALA A 127 10.55 4.37 -12.09
CA ALA A 127 10.34 5.70 -12.66
C ALA A 127 10.54 6.80 -11.62
N SER A 128 10.14 6.57 -10.36
CA SER A 128 10.30 7.54 -9.27
C SER A 128 11.75 7.73 -8.83
N THR A 129 12.51 6.63 -8.74
CA THR A 129 13.89 6.65 -8.24
C THR A 129 14.93 6.99 -9.32
N SER A 130 14.64 6.71 -10.60
CA SER A 130 15.62 6.87 -11.68
C SER A 130 15.61 8.25 -12.35
N ASN A 131 14.62 9.10 -12.07
CA ASN A 131 14.37 10.30 -12.87
C ASN A 131 15.16 11.56 -12.44
N GLN A 132 16.03 11.48 -11.42
CA GLN A 132 16.78 12.63 -10.84
C GLN A 132 15.91 13.84 -10.45
N LEU A 133 14.58 13.72 -10.45
CA LEU A 133 13.68 14.81 -10.12
C LEU A 133 13.70 15.05 -8.60
N TYR A 134 13.52 16.31 -8.24
CA TYR A 134 13.27 16.69 -6.86
C TYR A 134 11.90 16.16 -6.43
N SER A 135 11.85 15.43 -5.33
CA SER A 135 10.56 15.09 -4.70
C SER A 135 9.90 16.37 -4.21
N GLY A 136 8.56 16.43 -4.21
CA GLY A 136 7.84 17.62 -3.77
C GLY A 136 8.09 18.03 -2.31
N LEU A 137 8.53 17.08 -1.47
CA LEU A 137 8.93 17.32 -0.08
C LEU A 137 10.44 17.49 0.10
N LEU A 138 11.22 17.43 -0.97
CA LEU A 138 12.69 17.52 -0.94
C LEU A 138 13.32 16.47 0.00
N THR A 139 12.69 15.30 0.14
CA THR A 139 13.21 14.20 0.96
C THR A 139 14.38 13.47 0.32
N ASN A 140 14.61 13.67 -0.98
CA ASN A 140 15.73 13.11 -1.74
C ASN A 140 16.88 14.10 -2.01
N TRP A 141 16.70 15.40 -1.70
CA TRP A 141 17.67 16.45 -1.99
C TRP A 141 17.63 17.56 -0.94
N ILE A 142 18.78 18.08 -0.55
CA ILE A 142 18.86 19.28 0.28
C ILE A 142 19.39 20.46 -0.53
N PHE A 143 18.74 21.61 -0.33
CA PHE A 143 19.17 22.90 -0.83
C PHE A 143 19.99 23.56 0.27
N THR A 144 21.29 23.71 0.05
CA THR A 144 22.12 24.54 0.94
C THR A 144 22.44 25.85 0.24
N THR A 145 22.21 26.95 0.94
CA THR A 145 22.66 28.28 0.49
C THR A 145 23.98 28.58 1.18
N THR A 146 25.08 28.57 0.44
CA THR A 146 26.37 29.07 0.92
C THR A 146 26.48 30.54 0.55
N ASP A 147 26.04 31.42 1.45
CA ASP A 147 26.11 32.89 1.37
C ASP A 147 25.41 33.59 0.19
N LEU A 148 25.03 34.85 0.42
CA LEU A 148 24.15 35.69 -0.42
C LEU A 148 24.67 36.02 -1.84
N VAL A 149 25.75 35.38 -2.31
CA VAL A 149 26.48 35.83 -3.51
C VAL A 149 26.42 34.84 -4.68
N PHE A 150 26.59 33.51 -4.56
CA PHE A 150 26.44 32.54 -5.70
C PHE A 150 26.47 31.05 -5.22
N PRO A 151 26.18 30.08 -6.12
CA PRO A 151 24.92 29.35 -6.27
C PRO A 151 24.67 28.25 -5.21
N GLN A 152 23.41 27.81 -5.09
CA GLN A 152 23.00 26.70 -4.23
C GLN A 152 23.72 25.40 -4.62
N PHE A 153 24.32 24.71 -3.64
CA PHE A 153 24.89 23.39 -3.87
C PHE A 153 23.84 22.32 -3.55
N PHE A 154 23.61 21.43 -4.53
CA PHE A 154 22.68 20.32 -4.40
C PHE A 154 23.45 19.09 -3.94
N TYR A 155 23.18 18.61 -2.73
CA TYR A 155 23.68 17.32 -2.28
C TYR A 155 22.52 16.34 -2.15
N ASN A 156 22.73 15.11 -2.65
CA ASN A 156 21.85 13.96 -2.42
C ASN A 156 22.06 13.49 -0.99
N ASP A 157 21.40 14.15 -0.04
CA ASP A 157 21.64 13.91 1.38
C ASP A 157 21.16 12.50 1.79
N PRO A 158 21.94 11.72 2.57
CA PRO A 158 21.45 10.59 3.34
C PRO A 158 20.19 10.96 4.11
N ALA A 159 19.26 10.05 4.33
CA ALA A 159 18.18 10.25 5.28
C ALA A 159 18.67 10.52 6.74
N ASN A 160 19.97 10.50 7.05
CA ASN A 160 20.54 10.85 8.36
C ASN A 160 22.07 11.10 8.28
N PRO A 161 22.65 12.16 8.86
CA PRO A 161 24.12 12.30 8.97
C PRO A 161 24.81 11.13 9.71
N SER A 162 24.07 10.30 10.45
CA SER A 162 24.58 9.07 11.09
C SER A 162 24.61 7.83 10.19
N MET A 163 24.04 7.89 8.98
CA MET A 163 23.81 6.74 8.12
C MET A 163 24.54 6.93 6.78
N TYR A 164 25.48 6.03 6.48
CA TYR A 164 26.25 6.00 5.22
C TYR A 164 25.37 5.58 4.02
N CYS A 165 24.34 6.32 3.67
CA CYS A 165 23.53 6.08 2.47
C CYS A 165 23.30 7.37 1.68
N SER A 166 22.88 7.29 0.42
CA SER A 166 22.46 8.48 -0.33
C SER A 166 21.28 8.13 -1.22
N CYS A 167 20.33 9.05 -1.37
CA CYS A 167 19.21 8.85 -2.29
C CYS A 167 19.62 8.67 -3.76
N LYS A 168 20.87 9.00 -4.11
CA LYS A 168 21.44 8.73 -5.43
C LYS A 168 21.89 7.28 -5.60
N THR A 169 22.49 6.69 -4.58
CA THR A 169 23.10 5.34 -4.65
C THR A 169 22.18 4.27 -4.09
N ASP A 170 21.40 4.62 -3.08
CA ASP A 170 20.59 3.74 -2.25
C ASP A 170 19.13 4.24 -2.15
N PRO A 171 18.46 4.61 -3.26
CA PRO A 171 17.17 5.30 -3.24
C PRO A 171 16.06 4.53 -2.51
N THR A 172 16.15 3.20 -2.51
CA THR A 172 15.12 2.29 -1.96
C THR A 172 15.40 1.80 -0.54
N THR A 173 16.64 1.90 -0.07
CA THR A 173 17.06 1.39 1.24
C THR A 173 17.44 2.51 2.21
N CYS A 174 17.80 3.68 1.69
CA CYS A 174 18.14 4.84 2.50
C CYS A 174 16.89 5.41 3.18
N SER A 175 16.78 5.18 4.49
CA SER A 175 15.65 5.60 5.31
C SER A 175 16.03 5.79 6.78
N ALA A 176 15.45 6.79 7.43
CA ALA A 176 15.66 7.09 8.84
C ALA A 176 14.36 6.94 9.64
N LEU A 177 14.46 6.80 10.96
CA LEU A 177 13.28 6.81 11.83
C LEU A 177 12.60 8.17 11.76
N ALA A 178 11.28 8.15 11.62
CA ALA A 178 10.46 9.33 11.65
C ALA A 178 10.08 9.70 13.09
N GLY A 179 9.88 10.98 13.32
CA GLY A 179 9.48 11.51 14.60
C GLY A 179 8.77 12.84 14.47
N VAL A 180 8.47 13.45 15.60
CA VAL A 180 8.16 14.87 15.66
C VAL A 180 9.34 15.58 16.29
N TYR A 181 9.79 16.67 15.68
CA TYR A 181 10.97 17.40 16.10
C TYR A 181 10.63 18.84 16.51
N ASP A 182 11.40 19.42 17.42
CA ASP A 182 11.32 20.86 17.68
C ASP A 182 12.04 21.68 16.61
N TYR A 183 11.97 23.02 16.70
CA TYR A 183 12.56 23.95 15.74
C TYR A 183 14.11 23.89 15.67
N ILE A 184 14.77 23.26 16.63
CA ILE A 184 16.23 23.03 16.61
C ILE A 184 16.58 21.59 16.22
N GLY A 185 15.60 20.80 15.79
CA GLY A 185 15.79 19.44 15.29
C GLY A 185 15.95 18.38 16.37
N ARG A 186 15.58 18.63 17.64
CA ARG A 186 15.55 17.61 18.68
C ARG A 186 14.26 16.78 18.60
N PRO A 187 14.32 15.45 18.72
CA PRO A 187 13.12 14.62 18.70
C PRO A 187 12.29 14.83 19.96
N LEU A 188 11.04 15.25 19.77
CA LEU A 188 10.00 15.29 20.81
C LEU A 188 9.37 13.91 21.00
N ILE A 189 9.12 13.22 19.89
CA ILE A 189 8.58 11.85 19.84
C ILE A 189 9.24 11.13 18.67
N ILE A 190 9.65 9.88 18.85
CA ILE A 190 9.99 8.98 17.74
C ILE A 190 8.84 8.01 17.54
N ILE A 191 8.39 7.85 16.29
CA ILE A 191 7.28 6.95 15.99
C ILE A 191 7.83 5.54 15.76
N PRO A 192 7.33 4.54 16.50
CA PRO A 192 7.75 3.15 16.32
C PRO A 192 7.62 2.70 14.86
N ASN A 193 8.75 2.24 14.29
CA ASN A 193 8.89 1.67 12.94
C ASN A 193 8.26 2.47 11.79
N PHE A 194 8.03 3.76 11.98
CA PHE A 194 7.70 4.69 10.92
C PHE A 194 8.99 5.31 10.42
N ARG A 195 9.19 5.32 9.10
CA ARG A 195 10.47 5.71 8.49
C ARG A 195 10.26 6.73 7.39
N VAL A 196 11.23 7.63 7.26
CA VAL A 196 11.32 8.58 6.14
C VAL A 196 12.39 8.10 5.18
N GLY A 197 11.98 7.81 3.95
CA GLY A 197 12.86 7.44 2.86
C GLY A 197 13.02 8.57 1.85
N CYS A 198 13.84 8.33 0.83
CA CYS A 198 14.12 9.29 -0.24
C CYS A 198 12.86 9.78 -0.97
N TYR A 199 11.90 8.87 -1.18
CA TYR A 199 10.64 9.14 -1.85
C TYR A 199 9.48 8.71 -0.95
N VAL A 200 8.29 9.26 -1.20
CA VAL A 200 7.09 8.91 -0.42
C VAL A 200 6.74 7.42 -0.55
N ILE A 201 6.98 6.82 -1.73
CA ILE A 201 6.81 5.37 -1.94
C ILE A 201 7.74 4.58 -1.00
N GLU A 202 9.01 4.98 -0.90
CA GLU A 202 10.00 4.32 -0.05
C GLU A 202 9.75 4.58 1.44
N THR A 203 9.27 5.77 1.78
CA THR A 203 8.76 6.11 3.12
C THR A 203 7.62 5.16 3.50
N THR A 204 6.66 4.98 2.60
CA THR A 204 5.52 4.07 2.79
C THR A 204 6.01 2.62 2.95
N PHE A 205 6.86 2.14 2.04
CA PHE A 205 7.33 0.75 2.03
C PHE A 205 8.23 0.43 3.21
N SER A 206 9.06 1.36 3.68
CA SER A 206 9.96 1.09 4.80
C SER A 206 9.29 1.19 6.18
N SER A 207 8.02 1.60 6.23
CA SER A 207 7.27 1.83 7.46
C SER A 207 6.33 0.67 7.85
N THR A 208 5.92 0.67 9.12
CA THR A 208 4.75 -0.06 9.61
C THR A 208 3.66 0.93 10.04
N ILE A 209 2.46 0.41 10.29
CA ILE A 209 1.31 1.17 10.78
C ILE A 209 1.02 0.87 12.26
N GLU A 210 1.98 0.32 13.00
CA GLU A 210 1.77 -0.20 14.36
C GLU A 210 1.30 0.87 15.35
N CYS A 211 1.74 2.12 15.14
CA CYS A 211 1.33 3.25 15.97
C CYS A 211 -0.19 3.48 15.93
N PHE A 212 -0.85 3.13 14.82
CA PHE A 212 -2.31 3.26 14.65
C PHE A 212 -3.11 2.32 15.54
N TYR A 213 -2.49 1.25 16.03
CA TYR A 213 -3.10 0.26 16.91
C TYR A 213 -2.63 0.40 18.38
N ASN A 214 -1.80 1.40 18.68
CA ASN A 214 -1.12 1.52 19.96
C ASN A 214 -1.58 2.76 20.74
N GLN A 215 -2.27 2.54 21.86
CA GLN A 215 -2.76 3.62 22.73
C GLN A 215 -1.64 4.51 23.27
N THR A 216 -0.47 3.97 23.58
CA THR A 216 0.68 4.75 24.05
C THR A 216 1.18 5.70 22.96
N CYS A 217 1.20 5.26 21.69
CA CYS A 217 1.57 6.11 20.57
C CYS A 217 0.59 7.28 20.40
N PHE A 218 -0.72 7.00 20.44
CA PHE A 218 -1.78 8.03 20.41
C PHE A 218 -1.68 9.02 21.57
N ASN A 219 -1.40 8.52 22.78
CA ASN A 219 -1.25 9.37 23.96
C ASN A 219 -0.07 10.36 23.80
N SER A 220 1.01 9.95 23.14
CA SER A 220 2.15 10.83 22.84
C SER A 220 1.74 11.97 21.90
N PHE A 221 1.02 11.67 20.82
CA PHE A 221 0.48 12.70 19.92
C PHE A 221 -0.50 13.64 20.63
N ASN A 222 -1.40 13.10 21.45
CA ASN A 222 -2.37 13.93 22.18
C ASN A 222 -1.68 14.93 23.12
N LYS A 223 -0.65 14.48 23.86
CA LYS A 223 0.14 15.36 24.73
C LYS A 223 0.83 16.47 23.93
N LEU A 224 1.44 16.11 22.80
CA LEU A 224 2.16 17.05 21.94
C LEU A 224 1.20 18.10 21.34
N ILE A 225 0.14 17.66 20.68
CA ILE A 225 -0.86 18.56 20.04
C ILE A 225 -1.46 19.51 21.07
N TYR A 226 -1.81 18.99 22.26
CA TYR A 226 -2.34 19.81 23.34
C TYR A 226 -1.33 20.85 23.81
N SER A 227 -0.05 20.47 23.96
CA SER A 227 1.00 21.40 24.41
C SER A 227 1.28 22.54 23.42
N GLU A 228 1.14 22.29 22.12
CA GLU A 228 1.48 23.27 21.08
C GLU A 228 0.30 24.15 20.65
N SER A 229 -0.94 23.63 20.73
CA SER A 229 -2.12 24.31 20.18
C SER A 229 -3.28 24.50 21.15
N ASN A 230 -3.19 23.92 22.36
CA ASN A 230 -4.32 23.74 23.29
C ASN A 230 -5.53 22.98 22.69
N ALA A 231 -5.39 22.39 21.50
CA ALA A 231 -6.42 21.55 20.90
C ALA A 231 -6.38 20.14 21.51
N ARG A 232 -7.55 19.52 21.63
CA ARG A 232 -7.65 18.11 22.03
C ARG A 232 -7.55 17.23 20.80
N PHE A 233 -6.64 16.26 20.82
CA PHE A 233 -6.57 15.22 19.79
C PHE A 233 -7.68 14.20 20.05
N ASN A 234 -8.84 14.40 19.41
CA ASN A 234 -10.00 13.50 19.54
C ASN A 234 -9.91 12.37 18.53
N ALA A 235 -8.97 11.44 18.75
CA ALA A 235 -8.82 10.25 17.93
C ALA A 235 -8.60 9.01 18.82
N THR A 236 -9.14 7.88 18.39
CA THR A 236 -8.99 6.59 19.06
C THR A 236 -8.10 5.66 18.23
N PRO A 237 -7.23 4.85 18.86
CA PRO A 237 -6.50 3.82 18.13
C PRO A 237 -7.45 2.83 17.45
N MET A 238 -6.99 2.26 16.34
CA MET A 238 -7.65 1.15 15.65
C MET A 238 -7.61 -0.12 16.51
N ILE A 239 -8.59 -0.99 16.31
CA ILE A 239 -8.66 -2.29 16.99
C ILE A 239 -8.17 -3.36 16.02
N TRP A 240 -7.04 -3.99 16.34
CA TRP A 240 -6.55 -5.13 15.59
C TRP A 240 -7.18 -6.43 16.10
N SER A 241 -7.55 -7.32 15.17
CA SER A 241 -8.05 -8.65 15.48
C SER A 241 -7.56 -9.67 14.44
N GLN A 242 -7.11 -10.83 14.92
CA GLN A 242 -6.74 -11.96 14.05
C GLN A 242 -7.90 -12.49 13.21
N ASN A 243 -9.14 -12.23 13.64
CA ASN A 243 -10.32 -12.67 12.90
C ASN A 243 -10.60 -11.83 11.67
N THR A 244 -10.18 -10.56 11.67
CA THR A 244 -10.49 -9.58 10.62
C THR A 244 -9.30 -9.26 9.73
N SER A 245 -8.06 -9.35 10.24
CA SER A 245 -6.85 -9.09 9.45
C SER A 245 -5.87 -10.24 9.52
N ARG A 246 -5.29 -10.58 8.36
CA ARG A 246 -4.15 -11.52 8.27
C ARG A 246 -2.79 -10.84 8.53
N TYR A 247 -2.77 -9.51 8.57
CA TYR A 247 -1.55 -8.74 8.81
C TYR A 247 -1.45 -8.34 10.27
N LEU A 248 -0.25 -8.43 10.84
CA LEU A 248 0.02 -7.87 12.15
C LEU A 248 0.20 -6.36 12.02
N PRO A 249 -0.07 -5.56 13.08
CA PRO A 249 0.23 -4.13 13.06
C PRO A 249 1.70 -3.81 12.76
N THR A 250 2.60 -4.74 13.10
CA THR A 250 4.05 -4.68 12.88
C THR A 250 4.46 -5.14 11.47
N THR A 251 3.53 -5.65 10.65
CA THR A 251 3.82 -6.03 9.27
C THR A 251 4.23 -4.80 8.48
N ASN A 252 5.32 -4.96 7.71
CA ASN A 252 5.80 -3.91 6.83
C ASN A 252 4.77 -3.63 5.73
N VAL A 253 4.53 -2.35 5.47
CA VAL A 253 3.50 -1.90 4.51
C VAL A 253 3.80 -2.38 3.08
N GLN A 254 5.07 -2.54 2.69
CA GLN A 254 5.45 -3.13 1.41
C GLN A 254 4.83 -4.53 1.25
N THR A 255 4.91 -5.38 2.28
CA THR A 255 4.34 -6.73 2.24
C THR A 255 2.83 -6.72 2.05
N ILE A 256 2.14 -5.74 2.65
CA ILE A 256 0.69 -5.57 2.50
C ILE A 256 0.37 -5.17 1.05
N ILE A 257 1.09 -4.18 0.51
CA ILE A 257 0.90 -3.67 -0.85
C ILE A 257 1.23 -4.73 -1.90
N GLU A 258 2.35 -5.45 -1.76
CA GLU A 258 2.78 -6.51 -2.68
C GLU A 258 1.78 -7.68 -2.75
N GLN A 259 0.89 -7.77 -1.77
CA GLN A 259 -0.20 -8.74 -1.71
C GLN A 259 -1.56 -8.09 -1.99
N LEU A 260 -1.57 -7.02 -2.79
CA LEU A 260 -2.76 -6.29 -3.25
C LEU A 260 -3.58 -5.64 -2.13
N MET A 261 -3.05 -5.56 -0.92
CA MET A 261 -3.76 -5.07 0.27
C MET A 261 -5.05 -5.87 0.56
N ILE A 262 -5.08 -7.14 0.15
CA ILE A 262 -6.23 -8.04 0.32
C ILE A 262 -6.12 -8.76 1.66
N GLU A 263 -7.21 -8.80 2.42
CA GLU A 263 -7.29 -9.61 3.64
C GLU A 263 -7.57 -11.08 3.34
N ARG A 264 -8.53 -11.37 2.44
CA ARG A 264 -8.87 -12.73 1.99
C ARG A 264 -9.35 -12.71 0.55
N TRP A 265 -9.00 -13.76 -0.19
CA TRP A 265 -9.67 -14.10 -1.43
C TRP A 265 -10.90 -14.94 -1.09
N ASN A 266 -12.01 -14.70 -1.78
CA ASN A 266 -13.17 -15.59 -1.73
C ASN A 266 -13.20 -16.39 -3.04
N ASP A 267 -12.77 -17.64 -2.92
CA ASP A 267 -12.53 -18.60 -3.98
C ASP A 267 -13.45 -19.83 -3.85
N GLU A 268 -14.67 -19.63 -3.33
CA GLU A 268 -15.67 -20.69 -3.25
C GLU A 268 -16.01 -21.27 -4.64
N ILE A 269 -15.64 -22.54 -4.84
CA ILE A 269 -15.92 -23.31 -6.05
C ILE A 269 -17.14 -24.20 -5.79
N SER A 270 -18.15 -24.11 -6.67
CA SER A 270 -19.35 -24.94 -6.58
C SER A 270 -19.53 -25.78 -7.85
N PHE A 271 -19.36 -27.10 -7.71
CA PHE A 271 -19.65 -28.07 -8.78
C PHE A 271 -21.13 -28.04 -9.18
N GLU A 272 -22.03 -28.01 -8.19
CA GLU A 272 -23.48 -28.01 -8.43
C GLU A 272 -23.91 -26.73 -9.15
N SER A 273 -23.42 -25.56 -8.73
CA SER A 273 -23.74 -24.29 -9.40
C SER A 273 -23.20 -24.25 -10.83
N TYR A 274 -22.07 -24.92 -11.11
CA TYR A 274 -21.45 -24.95 -12.43
C TYR A 274 -22.21 -25.83 -13.44
N PHE A 275 -22.84 -26.94 -13.00
CA PHE A 275 -23.50 -27.91 -13.88
C PHE A 275 -25.04 -27.86 -13.86
N ASN A 276 -25.68 -27.07 -12.98
CA ASN A 276 -27.14 -26.98 -12.85
C ASN A 276 -27.78 -25.72 -13.48
N GLU A 277 -27.05 -24.95 -14.28
CA GLU A 277 -27.64 -23.96 -15.23
C GLU A 277 -27.84 -24.57 -16.63
#